data_AF-A0A7C4GFJ0-F1
#
_entry.id   AF-A0A7C4GFJ0-F1
#
_cell.length_a   1.000
_cell.length_b   1.000
_cell.length_c   1.000
_cell.angle_alpha   90.00
_cell.angle_beta   90.00
_cell.angle_gamma   90.00
#
_symmetry.space_group_name_H-M   'P 1'
#
loop_
_entity.id
_entity.type
_entity.pdbx_description
1 polymer ?
#
loop_
_entity_poly.entity_id
_entity_poly.type
_entity_poly.pdbx_seq_one_letter_code
_entity_poly.pdbx_strand_id
1 'polypeptide(L)'
;MRLLIGALTVCCLVGCPNRSQIILLTEPDRIPVEVGHYPDYVEVLYGQHAYGRQLAAIRKDIEAHESILRRLVRERIALKAPLEFEFKYAAVDTSRTRLILRYFAPDPAPQLTAGWEVFLVYALPRYRLMSAWVAAVPLE
;
A
#
# COMPACT_ATOMS: atom_id res chain seq x y z
N MET A 1 -5.95 41.59 -43.48
CA MET A 1 -4.81 41.06 -42.70
C MET A 1 -5.38 40.42 -41.44
N ARG A 2 -5.40 39.09 -41.35
CA ARG A 2 -5.96 38.33 -40.21
C ARG A 2 -4.90 38.27 -39.11
N LEU A 3 -5.18 38.85 -37.95
CA LEU A 3 -4.39 38.68 -36.73
C LEU A 3 -4.99 37.53 -35.92
N LEU A 4 -4.30 36.40 -35.96
CA LEU A 4 -4.42 35.29 -35.02
C LEU A 4 -3.19 35.33 -34.10
N ILE A 5 -3.23 34.57 -33.01
CA ILE A 5 -2.19 34.32 -32.00
C ILE A 5 -2.31 35.28 -30.79
N GLY A 6 -2.51 34.82 -29.55
CA GLY A 6 -2.67 33.46 -29.05
C GLY A 6 -3.06 33.55 -27.58
N ALA A 7 -4.12 32.85 -27.20
CA ALA A 7 -4.44 32.64 -25.80
C ALA A 7 -3.39 31.67 -25.24
N LEU A 8 -2.43 32.20 -24.48
CA LEU A 8 -1.50 31.40 -23.70
C LEU A 8 -2.31 30.78 -22.55
N THR A 9 -2.90 29.61 -22.79
CA THR A 9 -3.51 28.81 -21.74
C THR A 9 -2.38 28.29 -20.86
N VAL A 10 -2.07 29.05 -19.81
CA VAL A 10 -1.32 28.54 -18.67
C VAL A 10 -2.20 27.47 -18.04
N CYS A 11 -1.99 26.21 -18.45
CA CYS A 11 -2.35 25.07 -17.63
C CYS A 11 -1.48 25.15 -16.38
N CYS A 12 -1.92 25.97 -15.41
CA CYS A 12 -1.53 25.78 -14.03
C CYS A 12 -1.88 24.33 -13.73
N LEU A 13 -0.83 23.51 -13.65
CA LEU A 13 -0.80 22.21 -13.01
C LEU A 13 -1.30 22.45 -11.59
N VAL A 14 -2.63 22.46 -11.43
CA VAL A 14 -3.27 22.37 -10.14
C VAL A 14 -2.77 21.04 -9.62
N GLY A 15 -1.80 21.08 -8.71
CA GLY A 15 -1.40 19.93 -7.96
C GLY A 15 -2.67 19.39 -7.34
N CYS A 16 -3.22 18.34 -7.94
CA CYS A 16 -4.26 17.58 -7.28
C CYS A 16 -3.68 17.25 -5.91
N PRO A 17 -4.35 17.60 -4.80
CA PRO A 17 -3.92 17.08 -3.52
C PRO A 17 -3.80 15.57 -3.73
N ASN A 18 -2.60 15.02 -3.51
CA ASN A 18 -2.36 13.58 -3.60
C ASN A 18 -3.32 12.96 -2.59
N ARG A 19 -4.52 12.60 -3.06
CA ARG A 19 -5.56 12.03 -2.24
C ARG A 19 -4.97 10.74 -1.71
N SER A 20 -5.02 10.59 -0.38
CA SER A 20 -4.54 9.39 0.30
C SER A 20 -5.06 8.16 -0.43
N GLN A 21 -4.14 7.34 -0.94
CA GLN A 21 -4.51 6.21 -1.79
C GLN A 21 -5.03 5.06 -0.94
N ILE A 22 -4.55 4.93 0.29
CA ILE A 22 -5.00 3.89 1.22
C ILE A 22 -6.49 4.04 1.57
N ILE A 23 -7.03 5.27 1.58
CA ILE A 23 -8.47 5.49 1.76
C ILE A 23 -9.31 4.77 0.70
N LEU A 24 -8.78 4.56 -0.51
CA LEU A 24 -9.51 3.86 -1.57
C LEU A 24 -9.81 2.39 -1.23
N LEU A 25 -9.09 1.79 -0.28
CA LEU A 25 -9.37 0.44 0.24
C LEU A 25 -10.63 0.40 1.13
N THR A 26 -11.15 1.55 1.55
CA THR A 26 -12.40 1.64 2.33
C THR A 26 -13.65 1.61 1.46
N GLU A 27 -13.48 1.89 0.17
CA GLU A 27 -14.54 1.90 -0.84
C GLU A 27 -14.70 0.48 -1.43
N PRO A 28 -15.91 -0.10 -1.43
CA PRO A 28 -16.15 -1.41 -2.03
C PRO A 28 -15.74 -1.46 -3.50
N ASP A 29 -15.16 -2.58 -3.93
CA ASP A 29 -14.80 -2.91 -5.32
C ASP A 29 -13.84 -1.95 -6.04
N ARG A 30 -13.34 -0.92 -5.36
CA ARG A 30 -12.45 0.07 -5.97
C ARG A 30 -11.01 -0.42 -6.09
N ILE A 31 -10.54 -1.14 -5.09
CA ILE A 31 -9.23 -1.79 -5.07
C ILE A 31 -9.41 -3.22 -4.56
N PRO A 32 -8.97 -4.24 -5.31
CA PRO A 32 -9.09 -5.63 -4.88
C PRO A 32 -8.29 -5.88 -3.60
N VAL A 33 -8.90 -6.64 -2.69
CA VAL A 33 -8.30 -7.11 -1.44
C VAL A 33 -8.41 -8.63 -1.40
N GLU A 34 -7.28 -9.30 -1.50
CA GLU A 34 -7.18 -10.76 -1.58
C GLU A 34 -6.76 -11.36 -0.23
N VAL A 35 -7.18 -12.60 0.03
CA VAL A 35 -6.78 -13.35 1.23
C VAL A 35 -5.67 -14.32 0.87
N GLY A 36 -4.57 -14.28 1.61
CA GLY A 36 -3.36 -15.06 1.37
C GLY A 36 -2.12 -14.17 1.23
N HIS A 37 -0.99 -14.82 0.99
CA HIS A 37 0.28 -14.15 0.74
C HIS A 37 0.34 -13.59 -0.69
N TYR A 38 1.09 -12.51 -0.88
CA TYR A 38 1.43 -12.06 -2.23
C TYR A 38 2.17 -13.19 -2.97
N PRO A 39 1.69 -13.64 -4.14
CA PRO A 39 2.08 -14.93 -4.70
C PRO A 39 3.40 -14.90 -5.49
N ASP A 40 3.83 -13.73 -5.95
CA ASP A 40 5.02 -13.61 -6.79
C ASP A 40 6.28 -13.33 -5.95
N TYR A 41 7.43 -13.69 -6.50
CA TYR A 41 8.73 -13.38 -5.89
C TYR A 41 8.95 -11.87 -5.78
N VAL A 42 9.56 -11.44 -4.67
CA VAL A 42 9.88 -10.04 -4.41
C VAL A 42 11.33 -9.89 -3.97
N GLU A 43 11.98 -8.84 -4.46
CA GLU A 43 13.32 -8.45 -4.03
C GLU A 43 13.19 -7.35 -2.96
N VAL A 44 13.59 -7.66 -1.72
CA VAL A 44 13.54 -6.71 -0.61
C VAL A 44 14.51 -5.57 -0.85
N LEU A 45 14.01 -4.34 -0.71
CA LEU A 45 14.82 -3.14 -0.85
C LEU A 45 15.59 -2.89 0.44
N TYR A 46 16.92 -2.95 0.36
CA TYR A 46 17.82 -2.60 1.46
C TYR A 46 18.52 -1.27 1.19
N GLY A 47 18.80 -0.51 2.26
CA GLY A 47 19.60 0.72 2.16
C GLY A 47 18.98 1.82 1.31
N GLN A 48 19.82 2.59 0.61
CA GLN A 48 19.36 3.66 -0.28
C GLN A 48 18.95 3.08 -1.64
N HIS A 49 17.79 3.52 -2.13
CA HIS A 49 17.23 3.09 -3.41
C HIS A 49 16.51 4.24 -4.10
N ALA A 50 16.34 4.16 -5.42
CA ALA A 50 15.72 5.19 -6.24
C ALA A 50 14.30 5.55 -5.77
N TYR A 51 13.59 4.60 -5.15
CA TYR A 51 12.23 4.79 -4.65
C TYR A 51 12.13 5.53 -3.30
N GLY A 52 13.25 5.88 -2.65
CA GLY A 52 13.29 6.26 -1.23
C GLY A 52 12.34 7.40 -0.83
N ARG A 53 12.35 8.50 -1.60
CA ARG A 53 11.47 9.66 -1.33
C ARG A 53 9.99 9.28 -1.42
N GLN A 54 9.63 8.55 -2.47
CA GLN A 54 8.24 8.18 -2.70
C GLN A 54 7.77 7.12 -1.71
N LEU A 55 8.64 6.16 -1.37
CA LEU A 55 8.36 5.18 -0.33
C LEU A 55 8.09 5.86 1.01
N ALA A 56 8.88 6.87 1.40
CA ALA A 56 8.64 7.62 2.62
C ALA A 56 7.29 8.35 2.61
N ALA A 57 6.89 8.94 1.47
CA ALA A 57 5.59 9.59 1.33
C ALA A 57 4.42 8.59 1.42
N ILE A 58 4.53 7.44 0.75
CA ILE A 58 3.54 6.35 0.80
C ILE A 58 3.42 5.80 2.22
N ARG A 59 4.54 5.52 2.88
CA ARG A 59 4.57 5.04 4.26
C ARG A 59 3.90 6.01 5.21
N LYS A 60 4.22 7.30 5.11
CA LYS A 60 3.57 8.34 5.91
C LYS A 60 2.06 8.36 5.72
N ASP A 61 1.58 8.18 4.48
CA ASP A 61 0.14 8.10 4.17
C ASP A 61 -0.50 6.87 4.82
N ILE A 62 0.14 5.70 4.74
CA ILE A 62 -0.35 4.45 5.33
C ILE A 62 -0.37 4.55 6.86
N GLU A 63 0.73 4.98 7.47
CA GLU A 63 0.92 5.07 8.93
C GLU A 63 -0.05 6.10 9.54
N ALA A 64 -0.36 7.20 8.84
CA ALA A 64 -1.39 8.14 9.26
C ALA A 64 -2.82 7.56 9.22
N HIS A 65 -3.04 6.48 8.45
CA HIS A 65 -4.33 5.81 8.31
C HIS A 65 -4.24 4.31 8.67
N GLU A 66 -3.41 3.96 9.65
CA GLU A 66 -3.15 2.56 10.05
C GLU A 66 -4.43 1.79 10.41
N SER A 67 -5.46 2.50 10.89
CA SER A 67 -6.79 1.93 11.17
C SER A 67 -7.43 1.23 9.96
N ILE A 68 -7.07 1.62 8.74
CA ILE A 68 -7.52 0.94 7.51
C ILE A 68 -6.92 -0.46 7.43
N LEU A 69 -5.65 -0.65 7.79
CA LEU A 69 -5.02 -1.99 7.83
C LEU A 69 -5.74 -2.90 8.83
N ARG A 70 -6.06 -2.36 10.01
CA ARG A 70 -6.83 -3.06 11.05
C ARG A 70 -8.20 -3.48 10.53
N ARG A 71 -8.89 -2.57 9.82
CA ARG A 71 -10.19 -2.86 9.19
C ARG A 71 -10.08 -3.99 8.16
N LEU A 72 -9.10 -3.93 7.26
CA LEU A 72 -8.92 -4.95 6.20
C LEU A 72 -8.75 -6.36 6.76
N VAL A 73 -7.90 -6.52 7.78
CA VAL A 73 -7.70 -7.83 8.41
C VAL A 73 -8.97 -8.29 9.13
N ARG A 74 -9.66 -7.42 9.87
CA ARG A 74 -10.89 -7.79 10.59
C ARG A 74 -12.01 -8.23 9.66
N GLU A 75 -12.18 -7.54 8.53
CA GLU A 75 -13.23 -7.86 7.55
C GLU A 75 -12.98 -9.18 6.79
N ARG A 76 -11.73 -9.66 6.73
CA ARG A 76 -11.37 -10.87 5.97
C ARG A 76 -11.04 -12.09 6.84
N ILE A 77 -10.56 -11.87 8.05
CA ILE A 77 -10.08 -12.92 8.96
C ILE A 77 -10.93 -13.00 10.25
N ALA A 78 -12.02 -12.22 10.35
CA ALA A 78 -13.01 -12.25 11.45
C ALA A 78 -12.39 -12.15 12.86
N LEU A 79 -11.39 -11.30 13.02
CA LEU A 79 -10.58 -11.18 14.22
C LEU A 79 -11.12 -10.13 15.21
N LYS A 80 -11.05 -10.42 16.52
CA LYS A 80 -11.40 -9.47 17.61
C LYS A 80 -10.20 -8.92 18.38
N ALA A 81 -8.99 -9.45 18.16
CA ALA A 81 -7.77 -9.02 18.83
C ALA A 81 -7.42 -7.54 18.55
N PRO A 82 -6.68 -6.88 19.46
CA PRO A 82 -6.02 -5.63 19.13
C PRO A 82 -5.00 -5.89 18.01
N LEU A 83 -4.95 -4.99 17.04
CA LEU A 83 -4.04 -5.03 15.91
C LEU A 83 -3.23 -3.75 15.94
N GLU A 84 -1.91 -3.84 15.99
CA GLU A 84 -0.98 -2.71 15.85
C GLU A 84 0.00 -3.06 14.74
N PHE A 85 -0.12 -2.36 13.61
CA PHE A 85 0.67 -2.69 12.43
C PHE A 85 1.99 -1.94 12.42
N GLU A 86 3.06 -2.69 12.22
CA GLU A 86 4.39 -2.16 11.99
C GLU A 86 4.82 -2.39 10.55
N PHE A 87 5.46 -1.38 9.96
CA PHE A 87 6.15 -1.56 8.69
C PHE A 87 7.32 -2.54 8.86
N LYS A 88 7.40 -3.57 8.01
CA LYS A 88 8.49 -4.55 8.04
C LYS A 88 9.50 -4.32 6.94
N TYR A 89 9.05 -4.20 5.69
CA TYR A 89 9.93 -3.90 4.57
C TYR A 89 9.17 -3.36 3.36
N ALA A 90 9.94 -2.80 2.43
CA ALA A 90 9.50 -2.56 1.06
C ALA A 90 10.27 -3.51 0.13
N ALA A 91 9.63 -3.95 -0.93
CA ALA A 91 10.20 -4.85 -1.92
C ALA A 91 9.72 -4.47 -3.32
N VAL A 92 10.40 -4.98 -4.34
CA VAL A 92 9.97 -4.84 -5.73
C VAL A 92 9.71 -6.21 -6.33
N ASP A 93 8.62 -6.31 -7.07
CA ASP A 93 8.41 -7.38 -8.04
C ASP A 93 8.76 -6.79 -9.41
N THR A 94 9.97 -7.10 -9.86
CA THR A 94 10.52 -6.60 -11.12
C THR A 94 9.80 -7.19 -12.33
N SER A 95 9.30 -8.43 -12.21
CA SER A 95 8.58 -9.12 -13.29
C SER A 95 7.26 -8.44 -13.63
N ARG A 96 6.58 -7.86 -12.62
CA ARG A 96 5.30 -7.15 -12.79
C ARG A 96 5.40 -5.63 -12.63
N THR A 97 6.60 -5.10 -12.42
CA THR A 97 6.85 -3.66 -12.21
C THR A 97 6.01 -3.11 -11.04
N ARG A 98 6.12 -3.77 -9.88
CA ARG A 98 5.36 -3.41 -8.67
C ARG A 98 6.28 -3.06 -7.51
N LEU A 99 5.84 -2.09 -6.71
CA LEU A 99 6.39 -1.79 -5.38
C LEU A 99 5.45 -2.38 -4.34
N ILE A 100 6.00 -3.13 -3.39
CA ILE A 100 5.25 -3.85 -2.37
C ILE A 100 5.70 -3.35 -1.02
N LEU A 101 4.75 -2.99 -0.15
CA LEU A 101 5.02 -2.65 1.24
C LEU A 101 4.35 -3.69 2.12
N ARG A 102 5.14 -4.30 3.02
CA ARG A 102 4.63 -5.28 3.98
C ARG A 102 4.50 -4.63 5.36
N TYR A 103 3.31 -4.75 5.92
CA TYR A 103 3.01 -4.43 7.30
C TYR A 103 2.64 -5.71 8.05
N PHE A 104 2.95 -5.77 9.35
CA PHE A 104 2.65 -6.91 10.19
C PHE A 104 2.20 -6.46 11.58
N ALA A 105 1.15 -7.10 12.08
CA ALA A 105 0.66 -6.95 13.44
C ALA A 105 0.85 -8.30 14.17
N PRO A 106 1.69 -8.37 15.22
CA PRO A 106 1.88 -9.60 15.98
C PRO A 106 0.59 -9.98 16.74
N ASP A 107 0.36 -11.27 16.92
CA ASP A 107 -0.63 -11.76 17.88
C ASP A 107 -0.11 -11.48 19.30
N PRO A 108 -0.84 -10.72 20.15
CA PRO A 108 -0.42 -10.47 21.52
C PRO A 108 -0.40 -11.73 22.40
N ALA A 109 -1.12 -12.79 22.02
CA ALA A 109 -1.19 -14.05 22.75
C ALA A 109 -1.08 -15.24 21.78
N PRO A 110 0.09 -15.42 21.14
CA PRO A 110 0.26 -16.36 20.04
C PRO A 110 0.09 -17.80 20.52
N GLN A 111 -0.92 -18.50 20.00
CA GLN A 111 -1.13 -19.93 20.23
C GLN A 111 -0.92 -20.78 18.97
N LEU A 112 -1.41 -20.28 17.82
CA LEU A 112 -1.33 -20.94 16.52
C LEU A 112 -0.85 -20.01 15.40
N THR A 113 -0.94 -18.70 15.64
CA THR A 113 -0.68 -17.65 14.65
C THR A 113 0.32 -16.68 15.26
N ALA A 114 1.39 -16.37 14.53
CA ALA A 114 2.39 -15.39 14.92
C ALA A 114 1.83 -13.96 14.82
N GLY A 115 0.90 -13.74 13.87
CA GLY A 115 0.22 -12.48 13.68
C GLY A 115 -0.43 -12.40 12.31
N TRP A 116 -0.67 -11.16 11.86
CA TRP A 116 -1.35 -10.88 10.60
C TRP A 116 -0.53 -9.91 9.77
N GLU A 117 -0.47 -10.14 8.47
CA GLU A 117 0.23 -9.26 7.54
C GLU A 117 -0.70 -8.66 6.49
N VAL A 118 -0.29 -7.48 6.03
CA VAL A 118 -0.88 -6.80 4.88
C VAL A 118 0.24 -6.48 3.89
N PHE A 119 0.08 -6.92 2.65
CA PHE A 119 0.87 -6.40 1.53
C PHE A 119 0.06 -5.35 0.79
N LEU A 120 0.61 -4.16 0.64
CA LEU A 120 0.08 -3.12 -0.22
C LEU A 120 0.89 -3.07 -1.51
N VAL A 121 0.21 -3.23 -2.65
CA VAL A 121 0.85 -3.38 -3.96
C VAL A 121 0.61 -2.13 -4.80
N TYR A 122 1.69 -1.46 -5.20
CA TYR A 122 1.67 -0.24 -5.98
C TYR A 122 2.25 -0.48 -7.38
N ALA A 123 1.61 0.08 -8.41
CA ALA A 123 2.13 0.09 -9.77
C ALA A 123 3.32 1.05 -9.89
N LEU A 124 4.47 0.60 -10.38
CA LEU A 124 5.55 1.50 -10.78
C LEU A 124 5.39 1.94 -12.26
N PRO A 125 5.94 3.11 -12.66
CA PRO A 125 6.57 4.13 -11.82
C PRO A 125 5.57 5.15 -11.26
N ARG A 126 4.26 4.95 -11.45
CA ARG A 126 3.22 5.93 -11.05
C ARG A 126 2.86 5.87 -9.57
N TYR A 127 3.33 4.85 -8.86
CA TYR A 127 3.04 4.56 -7.45
C TYR A 127 1.54 4.58 -7.16
N ARG A 128 0.76 3.95 -8.03
CA ARG A 128 -0.70 3.84 -7.87
C ARG A 128 -1.02 2.56 -7.10
N LEU A 129 -1.74 2.66 -5.99
CA LEU A 129 -2.21 1.48 -5.25
C LEU A 129 -3.11 0.63 -6.16
N MET A 130 -2.79 -0.65 -6.29
CA MET A 130 -3.44 -1.59 -7.20
C MET A 130 -4.23 -2.67 -6.47
N SER A 131 -3.70 -3.19 -5.37
CA SER A 131 -4.32 -4.26 -4.60
C SER A 131 -3.77 -4.29 -3.18
N ALA A 132 -4.48 -4.97 -2.29
CA ALA A 132 -3.98 -5.38 -0.99
C ALA A 132 -4.12 -6.89 -0.82
N TRP A 133 -3.22 -7.49 -0.05
CA TRP A 133 -3.26 -8.90 0.31
C TRP A 133 -3.20 -9.01 1.83
N VAL A 134 -4.05 -9.85 2.42
CA VAL A 134 -4.11 -10.05 3.87
C VAL A 134 -3.94 -11.52 4.23
N ALA A 135 -3.06 -11.83 5.16
CA ALA A 135 -2.81 -13.20 5.58
C ALA A 135 -2.66 -13.31 7.10
N ALA A 136 -3.08 -14.45 7.65
CA ALA A 136 -2.65 -14.90 8.96
C ALA A 136 -1.33 -15.66 8.80
N VAL A 137 -0.34 -15.34 9.62
CA VAL A 137 0.98 -15.98 9.58
C VAL A 137 1.03 -17.04 10.69
N PRO A 138 1.20 -18.34 10.39
CA PRO A 138 1.27 -19.38 11.41
C PRO A 138 2.53 -19.22 12.30
N LEU A 139 2.50 -19.83 13.48
CA LEU A 139 3.74 -20.07 14.24
C LEU A 139 4.51 -21.22 13.56
N GLU A 140 5.81 -21.01 13.33
CA GLU A 140 6.73 -22.05 12.83
C GLU A 140 6.98 -23.16 13.88
#